data_AF-A0A9D4Z7E8-F1
#
_entry.id   AF-A0A9D4Z7E8-F1
#
_cell.length_a   1.000
_cell.length_b   1.000
_cell.length_c   1.000
_cell.angle_alpha   90.00
_cell.angle_beta   90.00
_cell.angle_gamma   90.00
#
_symmetry.space_group_name_H-M   'P 1'
#
loop_
_entity.id
_entity.type
_entity.pdbx_description
1 polymer ?
#
loop_
_entity_poly.entity_id
_entity_poly.type
_entity_poly.pdbx_seq_one_letter_code
_entity_poly.pdbx_strand_id
1 'polypeptide(L)'
;MTPEHPAAGGHNGKVVHYYGHGGETLSPSRKVQGGGRLHPKADALLLLLRFLTLAFSLASLVLMITNSATVRRRLHTVRWTDFDAYRYVLAASAIVCLYSFAEIGLGLWYLFSGRMLMPDSLAQWFDFGHDQGFAYLILSACSAGTAVAHNLRERHILIHGAYGCDEADSFCTKAEISIGLAYGAFLFIALSSLLSGYRLARWLILG
;
A
#
# COMPACT_ATOMS: atom_id res chain seq x y z
N MET A 1 -97.53 7.43 25.56
CA MET A 1 -96.44 7.52 26.55
C MET A 1 -95.32 8.38 25.97
N THR A 2 -95.33 9.68 26.27
CA THR A 2 -94.10 10.46 26.50
C THR A 2 -93.67 10.21 27.96
N PRO A 3 -92.43 10.50 28.44
CA PRO A 3 -91.45 11.56 28.07
C PRO A 3 -90.02 10.96 27.85
N GLU A 4 -88.87 11.61 27.64
CA GLU A 4 -88.24 12.85 28.15
C GLU A 4 -87.20 13.42 27.15
N HIS A 5 -86.99 14.73 27.24
CA HIS A 5 -85.77 15.49 26.90
C HIS A 5 -85.38 16.21 28.23
N PRO A 6 -84.15 16.73 28.52
CA PRO A 6 -83.16 17.32 27.59
C PRO A 6 -81.65 17.29 28.03
N ALA A 7 -80.80 18.02 27.28
CA ALA A 7 -79.58 18.74 27.70
C ALA A 7 -78.31 17.91 28.02
N ALA A 8 -77.07 18.35 27.80
CA ALA A 8 -76.44 19.50 27.16
C ALA A 8 -74.92 19.19 27.09
N GLY A 9 -74.17 19.84 26.20
CA GLY A 9 -72.71 19.81 26.28
C GLY A 9 -72.03 20.03 24.94
N GLY A 10 -71.99 21.29 24.48
CA GLY A 10 -71.20 21.68 23.33
C GLY A 10 -69.70 21.70 23.64
N HIS A 11 -68.89 21.38 22.64
CA HIS A 11 -67.75 22.23 22.26
C HIS A 11 -67.27 21.88 20.85
N ASN A 12 -67.04 22.94 20.08
CA ASN A 12 -66.47 22.95 18.75
C ASN A 12 -65.11 22.22 18.70
N GLY A 13 -64.99 21.24 17.82
CA GLY A 13 -63.73 20.62 17.43
C GLY A 13 -63.77 20.31 15.94
N LYS A 14 -62.84 20.90 15.18
CA LYS A 14 -62.73 20.88 13.73
C LYS A 14 -62.84 19.47 13.11
N VAL A 15 -63.55 19.41 11.98
CA VAL A 15 -63.54 18.28 11.04
C VAL A 15 -62.15 18.12 10.43
N VAL A 16 -61.53 16.94 10.55
CA VAL A 16 -60.52 16.46 9.60
C VAL A 16 -60.76 14.97 9.38
N HIS A 17 -61.23 14.62 8.18
CA HIS A 17 -61.41 13.25 7.73
C HIS A 17 -60.05 12.55 7.61
N TYR A 18 -59.89 11.43 8.30
CA TYR A 18 -58.77 10.51 8.11
C TYR A 18 -59.03 9.64 6.86
N TYR A 19 -58.66 10.16 5.68
CA TYR A 19 -58.46 9.31 4.51
C TYR A 19 -57.13 8.56 4.65
N GLY A 20 -57.20 7.24 4.47
CA GLY A 20 -56.08 6.31 4.58
C GLY A 20 -54.93 6.68 3.64
N HIS A 21 -53.76 6.87 4.23
CA HIS A 21 -52.52 7.22 3.55
C HIS A 21 -51.92 5.94 2.91
N GLY A 22 -52.40 5.58 1.73
CA GLY A 22 -51.69 4.67 0.81
C GLY A 22 -50.52 5.41 0.18
N GLY A 23 -49.49 5.68 0.97
CA GLY A 23 -48.23 6.23 0.49
C GLY A 23 -47.34 5.08 0.06
N GLU A 24 -47.10 4.97 -1.24
CA GLU A 24 -46.07 4.15 -1.85
C GLU A 24 -44.79 4.23 -1.01
N THR A 25 -44.39 3.10 -0.43
CA THR A 25 -43.05 2.93 0.13
C THR A 25 -42.08 2.92 -1.05
N LEU A 26 -41.77 4.12 -1.53
CA LEU A 26 -40.61 4.38 -2.37
C LEU A 26 -39.41 3.96 -1.53
N SER A 27 -38.96 2.72 -1.77
CA SER A 27 -37.70 2.19 -1.27
C SER A 27 -36.67 3.30 -1.39
N PRO A 28 -35.93 3.67 -0.33
CA PRO A 28 -34.99 4.77 -0.44
C PRO A 28 -34.02 4.34 -1.53
N SER A 29 -34.10 5.04 -2.66
CA SER A 29 -33.13 4.98 -3.73
C SER A 29 -31.79 5.05 -3.03
N ARG A 30 -31.10 3.90 -2.98
CA ARG A 30 -29.74 3.78 -2.46
C ARG A 30 -28.98 4.83 -3.22
N LYS A 31 -28.81 6.00 -2.61
CA LYS A 31 -27.92 7.01 -3.13
C LYS A 31 -26.64 6.23 -3.25
N VAL A 32 -26.18 6.02 -4.49
CA VAL A 32 -24.77 5.81 -4.78
C VAL A 32 -24.14 7.12 -4.33
N GLN A 33 -24.00 7.22 -3.01
CA GLN A 33 -23.50 8.36 -2.30
C GLN A 33 -22.03 8.28 -2.65
N GLY A 34 -21.63 9.16 -3.58
CA GLY A 34 -20.31 9.16 -4.18
C GLY A 34 -19.29 8.81 -3.12
N GLY A 35 -18.64 7.65 -3.31
CA GLY A 35 -17.67 7.11 -2.37
C GLY A 35 -16.77 8.26 -1.95
N GLY A 36 -16.70 8.48 -0.63
CA GLY A 36 -16.16 9.71 -0.06
C GLY A 36 -14.87 10.10 -0.77
N ARG A 37 -14.98 11.10 -1.65
CA ARG A 37 -13.88 11.59 -2.47
C ARG A 37 -12.91 12.23 -1.47
N LEU A 38 -11.98 11.43 -0.94
CA LEU A 38 -11.02 11.94 0.00
C LEU A 38 -10.23 13.01 -0.74
N HIS A 39 -9.93 14.08 -0.01
CA HIS A 39 -9.36 15.31 -0.50
C HIS A 39 -8.22 15.06 -1.53
N PRO A 40 -8.11 15.83 -2.64
CA PRO A 40 -7.08 15.64 -3.69
C PRO A 40 -5.64 15.47 -3.18
N LYS A 41 -5.38 16.01 -1.98
CA LYS A 41 -4.10 15.89 -1.25
C LYS A 41 -3.76 14.45 -0.84
N ALA A 42 -4.74 13.63 -0.46
CA ALA A 42 -4.51 12.26 -0.02
C ALA A 42 -4.15 11.34 -1.20
N ASP A 43 -4.80 11.53 -2.33
CA ASP A 43 -4.51 10.77 -3.56
C ASP A 43 -3.15 11.17 -4.13
N ALA A 44 -2.86 12.48 -4.14
CA ALA A 44 -1.52 12.98 -4.49
C ALA A 44 -0.43 12.41 -3.57
N LEU A 45 -0.72 12.30 -2.26
CA LEU A 45 0.22 11.72 -1.30
C LEU A 45 0.47 10.22 -1.55
N LEU A 46 -0.56 9.42 -1.84
CA LEU A 46 -0.37 8.01 -2.21
C LEU A 46 0.45 7.87 -3.49
N LEU A 47 0.14 8.65 -4.52
CA LEU A 47 0.91 8.64 -5.77
C LEU A 47 2.38 9.02 -5.53
N LEU A 48 2.63 10.00 -4.66
CA LEU A 48 3.99 10.37 -4.28
C LEU A 48 4.70 9.24 -3.53
N LEU A 49 4.05 8.60 -2.57
CA LEU A 49 4.62 7.46 -1.83
C LEU A 49 4.94 6.28 -2.77
N ARG A 50 4.07 5.99 -3.74
CA ARG A 50 4.30 4.97 -4.77
C ARG A 50 5.48 5.33 -5.67
N PHE A 51 5.58 6.60 -6.08
CA PHE A 51 6.72 7.08 -6.85
C PHE A 51 8.04 6.95 -6.07
N LEU A 52 8.05 7.32 -4.79
CA LEU A 52 9.23 7.16 -3.94
C LEU A 52 9.59 5.68 -3.75
N THR A 53 8.58 4.81 -3.57
CA THR A 53 8.78 3.35 -3.52
C THR A 53 9.45 2.85 -4.80
N LEU A 54 8.96 3.27 -5.97
CA LEU A 54 9.55 2.93 -7.27
C LEU A 54 11.00 3.40 -7.36
N ALA A 55 11.27 4.66 -7.04
CA ALA A 55 12.61 5.24 -7.14
C ALA A 55 13.63 4.51 -6.24
N PHE A 56 13.27 4.26 -4.99
CA PHE A 56 14.15 3.58 -4.03
C PHE A 56 14.35 2.10 -4.36
N SER A 57 13.29 1.39 -4.73
CA SER A 57 13.38 -0.03 -5.12
C SER A 57 14.17 -0.22 -6.41
N LEU A 58 14.00 0.66 -7.41
CA LEU A 58 14.79 0.67 -8.63
C LEU A 58 16.27 0.95 -8.35
N ALA A 59 16.56 1.96 -7.52
CA ALA A 59 17.94 2.28 -7.15
C ALA A 59 18.61 1.12 -6.39
N SER A 60 17.88 0.49 -5.44
CA SER A 60 18.34 -0.72 -4.76
C SER A 60 18.66 -1.84 -5.75
N LEU A 61 17.73 -2.12 -6.68
CA LEU A 61 17.89 -3.15 -7.71
C LEU A 61 19.11 -2.90 -8.58
N VAL A 62 19.27 -1.68 -9.09
CA VAL A 62 20.38 -1.29 -9.96
C VAL A 62 21.72 -1.40 -9.22
N LEU A 63 21.78 -0.97 -7.97
CA LEU A 63 23.02 -1.11 -7.18
C LEU A 63 23.34 -2.58 -6.89
N MET A 64 22.36 -3.40 -6.55
CA MET A 64 22.59 -4.83 -6.28
C MET A 64 23.00 -5.59 -7.54
N ILE A 65 22.27 -5.42 -8.66
CA ILE A 65 22.52 -6.17 -9.90
C ILE A 65 23.89 -5.83 -10.50
N THR A 66 24.37 -4.61 -10.29
CA THR A 66 25.70 -4.15 -10.70
C THR A 66 26.76 -4.37 -9.63
N ASN A 67 26.46 -5.10 -8.54
CA ASN A 67 27.41 -5.33 -7.46
C ASN A 67 28.35 -6.50 -7.78
N SER A 68 29.52 -6.16 -8.30
CA SER A 68 30.63 -7.08 -8.49
C SER A 68 31.94 -6.36 -8.21
N ALA A 69 32.86 -7.00 -7.50
CA ALA A 69 34.19 -6.45 -7.27
C ALA A 69 35.25 -7.52 -7.48
N THR A 70 36.39 -7.13 -8.06
CA THR A 70 37.54 -8.02 -8.22
C THR A 70 38.57 -7.71 -7.14
N VAL A 71 38.84 -8.69 -6.28
CA VAL A 71 39.81 -8.58 -5.20
C VAL A 71 41.20 -8.85 -5.77
N ARG A 72 41.91 -7.76 -6.12
CA ARG A 72 43.23 -7.82 -6.78
C ARG A 72 44.27 -8.67 -6.04
N ARG A 73 44.22 -8.72 -4.71
CA ARG A 73 45.14 -9.53 -3.88
C ARG A 73 44.92 -11.05 -3.99
N ARG A 74 43.77 -11.48 -4.51
CA ARG A 74 43.37 -12.89 -4.58
C ARG A 74 43.03 -13.36 -6.00
N LEU A 75 43.05 -12.46 -7.01
CA LEU A 75 42.60 -12.72 -8.38
C LEU A 75 41.19 -13.33 -8.49
N HIS A 76 40.35 -13.15 -7.47
CA HIS A 76 38.97 -13.64 -7.43
C HIS A 76 37.97 -12.48 -7.54
N THR A 77 36.87 -12.70 -8.25
CA THR A 77 35.77 -11.76 -8.40
C THR A 77 34.60 -12.22 -7.54
N VAL A 78 34.18 -11.38 -6.61
CA VAL A 78 32.96 -11.58 -5.81
C VAL A 78 31.77 -10.95 -6.53
N ARG A 79 30.64 -11.66 -6.56
CA ARG A 79 29.40 -11.22 -7.20
C ARG A 79 28.23 -11.33 -6.23
N TRP A 80 27.22 -10.50 -6.45
CA TRP A 80 25.97 -10.57 -5.68
C TRP A 80 25.26 -11.93 -5.80
N THR A 81 25.50 -12.66 -6.91
CA THR A 81 24.93 -14.00 -7.14
C THR A 81 25.44 -15.05 -6.18
N ASP A 82 26.56 -14.80 -5.50
CA ASP A 82 27.20 -15.76 -4.60
C ASP A 82 26.48 -15.84 -3.24
N PHE A 83 25.56 -14.93 -2.96
CA PHE A 83 24.82 -14.82 -1.71
C PHE A 83 23.31 -14.89 -1.94
N ASP A 84 22.66 -15.93 -1.40
CA ASP A 84 21.21 -16.11 -1.54
C ASP A 84 20.41 -14.94 -0.94
N ALA A 85 20.90 -14.34 0.15
CA ALA A 85 20.28 -13.15 0.72
C ALA A 85 20.29 -11.95 -0.24
N TYR A 86 21.37 -11.75 -1.00
CA TYR A 86 21.47 -10.64 -1.96
C TYR A 86 20.62 -10.89 -3.20
N ARG A 87 20.54 -12.15 -3.65
CA ARG A 87 19.58 -12.57 -4.69
C ARG A 87 18.15 -12.30 -4.24
N TYR A 88 17.84 -12.54 -2.97
CA TYR A 88 16.52 -12.28 -2.42
C TYR A 88 16.20 -10.78 -2.35
N VAL A 89 17.12 -9.93 -1.87
CA VAL A 89 16.98 -8.46 -1.91
C VAL A 89 16.73 -7.97 -3.34
N LEU A 90 17.52 -8.45 -4.30
CA LEU A 90 17.35 -8.09 -5.71
C LEU A 90 15.97 -8.49 -6.25
N ALA A 91 15.53 -9.73 -5.96
CA ALA A 91 14.23 -10.23 -6.40
C ALA A 91 13.06 -9.44 -5.76
N ALA A 92 13.13 -9.19 -4.44
CA ALA A 92 12.11 -8.41 -3.73
C ALA A 92 12.04 -6.96 -4.24
N SER A 93 13.19 -6.30 -4.41
CA SER A 93 13.25 -4.96 -5.02
C SER A 93 12.70 -4.94 -6.45
N ALA A 94 12.92 -6.00 -7.25
CA ALA A 94 12.37 -6.11 -8.61
C ALA A 94 10.85 -6.22 -8.60
N ILE A 95 10.29 -7.08 -7.75
CA ILE A 95 8.85 -7.27 -7.61
C ILE A 95 8.20 -5.95 -7.17
N VAL A 96 8.73 -5.30 -6.14
CA VAL A 96 8.22 -4.00 -5.65
C VAL A 96 8.33 -2.90 -6.70
N CYS A 97 9.42 -2.86 -7.45
CA CYS A 97 9.63 -1.91 -8.54
C CYS A 97 8.57 -2.09 -9.65
N LEU A 98 8.38 -3.31 -10.12
CA LEU A 98 7.40 -3.62 -11.17
C LEU A 98 5.97 -3.32 -10.72
N TYR A 99 5.65 -3.70 -9.48
CA TYR A 99 4.35 -3.41 -8.87
C TYR A 99 4.09 -1.90 -8.79
N SER A 100 5.04 -1.14 -8.23
CA SER A 100 4.90 0.31 -8.07
C SER A 100 4.78 1.02 -9.42
N PHE A 101 5.50 0.55 -10.44
CA PHE A 101 5.40 1.07 -11.80
C PHE A 101 4.00 0.84 -12.39
N ALA A 102 3.45 -0.36 -12.23
CA ALA A 102 2.09 -0.69 -12.69
C ALA A 102 1.04 0.17 -11.99
N GLU A 103 1.12 0.31 -10.66
CA GLU A 103 0.20 1.14 -9.86
C GLU A 103 0.22 2.62 -10.27
N ILE A 104 1.40 3.19 -10.51
CA ILE A 104 1.52 4.57 -11.00
C ILE A 104 0.93 4.70 -12.40
N GLY A 105 1.20 3.73 -13.29
CA GLY A 105 0.65 3.71 -14.65
C GLY A 105 -0.87 3.66 -14.67
N LEU A 106 -1.48 2.79 -13.84
CA LEU A 106 -2.92 2.70 -13.67
C LEU A 106 -3.52 3.99 -13.09
N GLY A 107 -2.86 4.59 -12.09
CA GLY A 107 -3.26 5.86 -11.51
C GLY A 107 -3.23 7.02 -12.52
N LEU A 108 -2.17 7.11 -13.34
CA LEU A 108 -2.08 8.10 -14.41
C LEU A 108 -3.12 7.86 -15.50
N TRP A 109 -3.33 6.61 -15.91
CA TRP A 109 -4.35 6.26 -16.89
C TRP A 109 -5.75 6.69 -16.44
N TYR A 110 -6.07 6.50 -15.16
CA TYR A 110 -7.32 6.97 -14.58
C TYR A 110 -7.47 8.50 -14.65
N LEU A 111 -6.40 9.24 -14.35
CA LEU A 111 -6.39 10.71 -14.45
C LEU A 111 -6.64 11.20 -15.88
N PHE A 112 -6.08 10.52 -16.89
CA PHE A 112 -6.25 10.92 -18.30
C PHE A 112 -7.58 10.47 -18.90
N SER A 113 -8.03 9.25 -18.60
CA SER A 113 -9.18 8.63 -19.27
C SER A 113 -10.51 8.94 -18.60
N GLY A 114 -10.51 9.36 -17.33
CA GLY A 114 -11.72 9.59 -16.54
C GLY A 114 -12.62 8.35 -16.36
N ARG A 115 -12.10 7.17 -16.70
CA ARG A 115 -12.80 5.88 -16.62
C ARG A 115 -12.08 5.00 -15.62
N MET A 116 -12.84 4.47 -14.66
CA MET A 116 -12.29 3.57 -13.67
C MET A 116 -12.29 2.13 -14.19
N LEU A 117 -11.12 1.49 -14.21
CA LEU A 117 -10.97 0.09 -14.65
C LEU A 117 -11.54 -0.91 -13.63
N MET A 118 -11.71 -0.50 -12.37
CA MET A 118 -12.33 -1.30 -11.31
C MET A 118 -13.28 -0.45 -10.44
N PRO A 119 -14.28 -1.06 -9.79
CA PRO A 119 -15.07 -0.39 -8.76
C PRO A 119 -14.19 0.12 -7.60
N ASP A 120 -14.47 1.33 -7.08
CA ASP A 120 -13.72 2.00 -6.00
C ASP A 120 -13.40 1.07 -4.81
N SER A 121 -14.37 0.23 -4.42
CA SER A 121 -14.22 -0.69 -3.28
C SER A 121 -13.22 -1.81 -3.54
N LEU A 122 -13.22 -2.41 -4.74
CA LEU A 122 -12.31 -3.49 -5.09
C LEU A 122 -10.87 -2.99 -5.24
N ALA A 123 -10.69 -1.82 -5.84
CA ALA A 123 -9.38 -1.18 -5.96
C ALA A 123 -8.76 -0.93 -4.58
N GLN A 124 -9.56 -0.49 -3.61
CA GLN A 124 -9.06 -0.16 -2.27
C GLN A 124 -8.67 -1.39 -1.43
N TRP A 125 -9.39 -2.52 -1.59
CA TRP A 125 -9.00 -3.80 -0.97
C TRP A 125 -7.76 -4.41 -1.62
N PHE A 126 -7.66 -4.31 -2.95
CA PHE A 126 -6.51 -4.78 -3.72
C PHE A 126 -5.24 -4.03 -3.32
N ASP A 127 -5.29 -2.70 -3.31
CA ASP A 127 -4.18 -1.83 -2.90
C ASP A 127 -3.71 -2.14 -1.49
N PHE A 128 -4.63 -2.27 -0.53
CA PHE A 128 -4.27 -2.55 0.86
C PHE A 128 -3.60 -3.92 1.02
N GLY A 129 -4.16 -4.97 0.42
CA GLY A 129 -3.64 -6.33 0.54
C GLY A 129 -2.28 -6.52 -0.13
N HIS A 130 -2.14 -6.03 -1.37
CA HIS A 130 -0.89 -6.15 -2.11
C HIS A 130 0.22 -5.26 -1.55
N ASP A 131 -0.06 -3.98 -1.20
CA ASP A 131 0.94 -3.10 -0.59
C ASP A 131 1.52 -3.72 0.68
N GLN A 132 0.66 -4.31 1.51
CA GLN A 132 1.08 -4.96 2.75
C GLN A 132 1.93 -6.21 2.49
N GLY A 133 1.50 -7.08 1.55
CA GLY A 133 2.25 -8.28 1.19
C GLY A 133 3.64 -7.95 0.63
N PHE A 134 3.72 -6.96 -0.26
CA PHE A 134 4.99 -6.52 -0.83
C PHE A 134 5.87 -5.79 0.18
N ALA A 135 5.29 -5.05 1.13
CA ALA A 135 6.03 -4.46 2.25
C ALA A 135 6.73 -5.53 3.09
N TYR A 136 6.02 -6.61 3.45
CA TYR A 136 6.62 -7.71 4.21
C TYR A 136 7.66 -8.50 3.41
N LEU A 137 7.42 -8.69 2.11
CA LEU A 137 8.37 -9.33 1.21
C LEU A 137 9.72 -8.58 1.23
N ILE A 138 9.72 -7.28 0.92
CA ILE A 138 10.96 -6.50 0.87
C ILE A 138 11.59 -6.33 2.25
N LEU A 139 10.79 -6.18 3.32
CA LEU A 139 11.31 -6.12 4.69
C LEU A 139 12.07 -7.39 5.07
N SER A 140 11.48 -8.56 4.78
CA SER A 140 12.12 -9.84 5.08
C SER A 140 13.41 -10.04 4.28
N ALA A 141 13.43 -9.62 3.02
CA ALA A 141 14.63 -9.65 2.18
C ALA A 141 15.72 -8.73 2.72
N CYS A 142 15.38 -7.49 3.12
CA CYS A 142 16.31 -6.56 3.72
C CYS A 142 16.90 -7.09 5.03
N SER A 143 16.09 -7.74 5.88
CA SER A 143 16.56 -8.35 7.12
C SER A 143 17.59 -9.46 6.86
N ALA A 144 17.31 -10.37 5.94
CA ALA A 144 18.25 -11.41 5.52
C ALA A 144 19.54 -10.81 4.93
N GLY A 145 19.41 -9.81 4.05
CA GLY A 145 20.53 -9.11 3.44
C GLY A 145 21.41 -8.40 4.47
N THR A 146 20.79 -7.76 5.47
CA THR A 146 21.49 -7.06 6.56
C THR A 146 22.23 -8.04 7.45
N ALA A 147 21.63 -9.17 7.79
CA ALA A 147 22.29 -10.22 8.55
C ALA A 147 23.57 -10.70 7.83
N VAL A 148 23.48 -10.97 6.52
CA VAL A 148 24.67 -11.36 5.74
C VAL A 148 25.70 -10.24 5.66
N ALA A 149 25.29 -9.00 5.37
CA ALA A 149 26.20 -7.86 5.30
C ALA A 149 26.94 -7.62 6.63
N HIS A 150 26.22 -7.67 7.76
CA HIS A 150 26.81 -7.51 9.08
C HIS A 150 27.79 -8.64 9.41
N ASN A 151 27.42 -9.90 9.16
CA ASN A 151 28.32 -11.04 9.40
C ASN A 151 29.58 -11.00 8.52
N LEU A 152 29.49 -10.48 7.29
CA LEU A 152 30.66 -10.27 6.42
C LEU A 152 31.57 -9.15 6.93
N ARG A 153 30.99 -8.06 7.48
CA ARG A 153 31.75 -6.94 8.05
C ARG A 153 32.49 -7.33 9.32
N GLU A 154 31.82 -8.07 10.20
CA GLU A 154 32.39 -8.58 11.46
C GLU A 154 33.26 -9.84 11.29
N ARG A 155 33.47 -10.30 10.04
CA ARG A 155 34.23 -11.52 9.71
C ARG A 155 33.69 -12.81 10.36
N HIS A 156 32.43 -12.83 10.77
CA HIS A 156 31.74 -14.06 11.21
C HIS A 156 31.53 -15.05 10.06
N ILE A 157 31.37 -14.55 8.85
CA ILE A 157 31.41 -15.33 7.61
C ILE A 157 32.41 -14.70 6.65
N LEU A 158 33.03 -15.53 5.81
CA LEU A 158 34.04 -15.09 4.84
C LEU A 158 33.52 -15.25 3.41
N ILE A 159 33.86 -14.28 2.55
CA ILE A 159 33.59 -14.33 1.11
C ILE A 159 34.37 -15.50 0.52
N HIS A 160 33.67 -16.46 -0.08
CA HIS A 160 34.22 -17.73 -0.57
C HIS A 160 35.10 -18.47 0.45
N GLY A 161 34.88 -18.27 1.75
CA GLY A 161 35.68 -18.89 2.81
C GLY A 161 37.11 -18.35 2.96
N ALA A 162 37.48 -17.26 2.28
CA ALA A 162 38.89 -16.87 2.13
C ALA A 162 39.25 -15.44 2.57
N TYR A 163 38.33 -14.49 2.50
CA TYR A 163 38.59 -13.08 2.79
C TYR A 163 37.31 -12.34 3.23
N GLY A 164 37.47 -11.17 3.85
CA GLY A 164 36.37 -10.39 4.43
C GLY A 164 36.05 -9.12 3.64
N CYS A 165 35.21 -8.26 4.23
CA CYS A 165 34.88 -6.96 3.64
C CYS A 165 36.08 -6.00 3.57
N ASP A 166 37.12 -6.16 4.38
CA ASP A 166 38.30 -5.27 4.32
C ASP A 166 39.04 -5.38 2.98
N GLU A 167 39.07 -6.58 2.37
CA GLU A 167 39.66 -6.78 1.04
C GLU A 167 38.69 -6.48 -0.11
N ALA A 168 37.37 -6.53 0.16
CA ALA A 168 36.30 -6.35 -0.81
C ALA A 168 35.40 -5.15 -0.48
N ASP A 169 35.97 -4.07 0.06
CA ASP A 169 35.20 -2.97 0.68
C ASP A 169 34.16 -2.36 -0.27
N SER A 170 34.55 -2.12 -1.53
CA SER A 170 33.64 -1.60 -2.56
C SER A 170 32.40 -2.49 -2.79
N PHE A 171 32.53 -3.81 -2.64
CA PHE A 171 31.41 -4.75 -2.78
C PHE A 171 30.48 -4.69 -1.57
N CYS A 172 31.05 -4.71 -0.36
CA CYS A 172 30.26 -4.67 0.88
C CYS A 172 29.54 -3.34 1.05
N THR A 173 30.24 -2.23 0.83
CA THR A 173 29.64 -0.88 0.90
C THR A 173 28.53 -0.70 -0.13
N LYS A 174 28.71 -1.22 -1.36
CA LYS A 174 27.66 -1.16 -2.38
C LYS A 174 26.45 -2.04 -2.03
N ALA A 175 26.66 -3.21 -1.44
CA ALA A 175 25.58 -4.07 -0.94
C ALA A 175 24.80 -3.37 0.19
N GLU A 176 25.48 -2.78 1.16
CA GLU A 176 24.86 -2.05 2.27
C GLU A 176 24.01 -0.87 1.79
N ILE A 177 24.52 -0.06 0.85
CA ILE A 177 23.76 1.05 0.26
C ILE A 177 22.51 0.51 -0.47
N SER A 178 22.64 -0.58 -1.23
CA SER A 178 21.50 -1.20 -1.90
C SER A 178 20.44 -1.70 -0.92
N ILE A 179 20.84 -2.35 0.18
CA ILE A 179 19.95 -2.82 1.24
C ILE A 179 19.28 -1.62 1.94
N GLY A 180 20.02 -0.56 2.23
CA GLY A 180 19.49 0.68 2.80
C GLY A 180 18.41 1.33 1.93
N LEU A 181 18.63 1.37 0.60
CA LEU A 181 17.62 1.84 -0.34
C LEU A 181 16.38 0.94 -0.38
N ALA A 182 16.54 -0.38 -0.27
CA ALA A 182 15.41 -1.30 -0.17
C ALA A 182 14.60 -1.10 1.12
N TYR A 183 15.25 -0.79 2.25
CA TYR A 183 14.56 -0.33 3.46
C TYR A 183 13.81 0.99 3.24
N GLY A 184 14.38 1.93 2.48
CA GLY A 184 13.67 3.14 2.07
C GLY A 184 12.39 2.82 1.28
N ALA A 185 12.49 1.91 0.31
CA ALA A 185 11.31 1.43 -0.43
C ALA A 185 10.27 0.77 0.49
N PHE A 186 10.70 -0.07 1.44
CA PHE A 186 9.84 -0.64 2.48
C PHE A 186 9.04 0.44 3.23
N LEU A 187 9.71 1.50 3.68
CA LEU A 187 9.04 2.56 4.45
C LEU A 187 7.93 3.23 3.62
N PHE A 188 8.19 3.54 2.35
CA PHE A 188 7.19 4.21 1.51
C PHE A 188 6.00 3.32 1.12
N ILE A 189 6.23 2.03 0.85
CA ILE A 189 5.13 1.08 0.55
C ILE A 189 4.33 0.76 1.82
N ALA A 190 4.97 0.65 2.98
CA ALA A 190 4.29 0.46 4.26
C ALA A 190 3.41 1.67 4.62
N LEU A 191 3.92 2.90 4.41
CA LEU A 191 3.11 4.11 4.58
C LEU A 191 1.94 4.14 3.59
N SER A 192 2.14 3.76 2.32
CA SER A 192 1.04 3.63 1.35
C SER A 192 -0.04 2.68 1.85
N SER A 193 0.34 1.49 2.34
CA SER A 193 -0.58 0.50 2.92
C SER A 193 -1.36 1.06 4.11
N LEU A 194 -0.69 1.75 5.05
CA LEU A 194 -1.36 2.35 6.21
C LEU A 194 -2.36 3.44 5.82
N LEU A 195 -2.02 4.29 4.84
CA LEU A 195 -2.93 5.33 4.35
C LEU A 195 -4.14 4.71 3.65
N SER A 196 -3.94 3.67 2.83
CA SER A 196 -5.03 2.93 2.18
C SER A 196 -5.92 2.21 3.20
N GLY A 197 -5.33 1.57 4.21
CA GLY A 197 -6.04 0.91 5.30
C GLY A 197 -6.85 1.88 6.16
N TYR A 198 -6.29 3.05 6.49
CA TYR A 198 -7.01 4.10 7.23
C TYR A 198 -8.26 4.57 6.48
N ARG A 199 -8.16 4.76 5.15
CA ARG A 199 -9.33 5.10 4.31
C ARG A 199 -10.38 4.01 4.36
N LEU A 200 -9.96 2.76 4.26
CA LEU A 200 -10.85 1.60 4.25
C LEU A 200 -11.58 1.47 5.59
N ALA A 201 -10.86 1.58 6.71
CA ALA A 201 -11.45 1.56 8.05
C ALA A 201 -12.45 2.71 8.24
N ARG A 202 -12.10 3.93 7.82
CA ARG A 202 -13.01 5.08 7.88
C ARG A 202 -14.26 4.87 7.03
N TRP A 203 -14.12 4.29 5.84
CA TRP A 203 -15.26 3.96 4.98
C TRP A 203 -16.17 2.91 5.62
N LEU A 204 -15.61 1.88 6.26
CA LEU A 204 -16.37 0.83 6.97
C LEU A 204 -17.11 1.34 8.23
N ILE A 205 -16.52 2.29 8.96
CA ILE A 205 -17.08 2.78 10.23
C ILE A 205 -18.12 3.90 10.02
N LEU A 206 -17.95 4.73 8.99
CA LEU A 206 -18.79 5.91 8.74
C LEU A 206 -19.77 5.76 7.56
N GLY A 207 -19.70 4.67 6.81
CA GLY A 207 -20.58 4.33 5.69
C GLY A 207 -21.76 3.46 6.11
#